data_AF-A0A445GNK6-F1
#
_entry.id   AF-A0A445GNK6-F1
#
_cell.length_a   1.000
_cell.length_b   1.000
_cell.length_c   1.000
_cell.angle_alpha   90.00
_cell.angle_beta   90.00
_cell.angle_gamma   90.00
#
_symmetry.space_group_name_H-M   'P 1'
#
loop_
_entity.id
_entity.type
_entity.pdbx_description
1 polymer ?
#
loop_
_entity_poly.entity_id
_entity_poly.type
_entity_poly.pdbx_seq_one_letter_code
_entity_poly.pdbx_strand_id
1 'polypeptide(L)' 'MAEKEMEYRVELFNKMTQTCFNKCVDNRYKESELNMGENSCIDRCVSKYWHVTNLIGQLLGSGKPPM' A
#
# COMPACT_ATOMS: atom_id res chain seq x y z
N MET A 1 -4.52 -0.77 -24.13
CA MET A 1 -4.06 -1.75 -23.12
C MET A 1 -3.00 -1.14 -22.22
N ALA A 2 -1.90 -0.59 -22.77
CA ALA A 2 -0.85 0.08 -21.98
C ALA A 2 -1.36 1.27 -21.13
N GLU A 3 -2.30 2.06 -21.65
CA GLU A 3 -2.92 3.19 -20.91
C GLU A 3 -3.64 2.73 -19.65
N LYS A 4 -4.51 1.72 -19.75
CA LYS A 4 -5.23 1.16 -18.59
C LYS A 4 -4.30 0.55 -17.54
N GLU A 5 -3.18 -0.04 -17.97
CA GLU A 5 -2.18 -0.57 -17.05
C GLU A 5 -1.48 0.57 -16.30
N MET A 6 -1.17 1.67 -16.98
CA MET A 6 -0.60 2.87 -16.36
C MET A 6 -1.58 3.50 -15.36
N GLU A 7 -2.84 3.69 -15.74
CA GLU A 7 -3.90 4.21 -14.86
C GLU A 7 -4.04 3.38 -13.58
N TYR A 8 -4.07 2.05 -13.72
CA TYR A 8 -4.12 1.13 -12.58
C TYR A 8 -2.90 1.29 -11.66
N ARG A 9 -1.69 1.40 -12.22
CA ARG A 9 -0.46 1.58 -11.42
C ARG A 9 -0.48 2.89 -10.64
N VAL A 10 -1.00 3.97 -11.25
CA VAL A 10 -1.15 5.26 -10.58
C VAL A 10 -2.17 5.16 -9.45
N GLU A 11 -3.33 4.55 -9.70
CA GLU A 11 -4.35 4.36 -8.67
C GLU A 11 -3.83 3.53 -7.49
N LEU A 12 -3.10 2.45 -7.79
CA LEU A 12 -2.48 1.58 -6.79
C LEU A 12 -1.48 2.34 -5.92
N PHE A 13 -0.62 3.14 -6.54
CA PHE A 13 0.37 3.97 -5.83
C PHE A 13 -0.30 4.99 -4.90
N ASN A 14 -1.36 5.66 -5.37
CA ASN A 14 -2.09 6.64 -4.57
C ASN A 14 -2.77 5.99 -3.36
N LYS A 15 -3.46 4.85 -3.57
CA LYS A 15 -4.12 4.10 -2.49
C LYS A 15 -3.12 3.56 -1.46
N MET A 16 -1.98 3.04 -1.91
CA MET A 16 -0.90 2.56 -1.04
C MET A 16 -0.33 3.70 -0.19
N THR A 17 0.01 4.81 -0.83
CA THR A 17 0.59 5.98 -0.16
C THR A 17 -0.35 6.51 0.92
N GLN A 18 -1.63 6.72 0.59
CA GLN A 18 -2.62 7.18 1.56
C GLN A 18 -2.84 6.19 2.71
N THR A 19 -2.88 4.89 2.40
CA THR A 19 -3.05 3.84 3.42
C THR A 19 -1.88 3.81 4.39
N CYS A 20 -0.65 3.86 3.88
CA CYS A 20 0.53 3.79 4.73
C CYS A 20 0.76 5.08 5.52
N PHE A 21 0.48 6.24 4.93
CA PHE A 21 0.49 7.50 5.67
C PHE A 21 -0.48 7.45 6.86
N ASN A 22 -1.75 7.08 6.63
CA ASN A 22 -2.77 7.00 7.69
C ASN A 22 -2.46 5.95 8.77
N LYS A 23 -1.70 4.90 8.43
CA LYS A 23 -1.34 3.83 9.39
C LYS A 23 -0.10 4.15 10.21
N CYS A 24 0.82 4.94 9.67
CA CYS A 24 2.16 5.08 10.22
C CYS A 24 2.47 6.48 10.73
N VAL A 25 1.83 7.52 10.23
CA VAL A 25 2.08 8.91 10.63
C VAL A 25 1.01 9.36 11.64
N ASP A 26 1.44 9.93 12.77
CA ASP A 26 0.52 10.42 13.80
C ASP A 26 -0.12 11.74 13.36
N ASN A 27 -1.45 11.83 13.45
CA ASN A 27 -2.23 13.05 13.15
C ASN A 27 -1.91 14.24 14.08
N ARG A 28 -1.17 14.01 15.17
CA ARG A 28 -0.70 15.09 16.05
C ARG A 28 0.47 15.89 15.48
N TYR A 29 1.14 15.39 14.43
CA TYR A 29 2.23 16.06 13.69
C TYR A 29 3.19 16.83 14.61
N LYS A 30 3.84 16.13 15.54
CA LYS A 30 4.71 16.74 16.54
C LYS A 30 5.94 17.41 15.92
N GLU A 31 6.42 16.87 14.81
CA GLU A 31 7.59 17.30 14.07
C GLU A 31 7.29 17.24 12.57
N SER A 32 8.02 18.03 11.76
CA SER A 32 7.83 18.06 10.29
C SER A 32 8.51 16.90 9.56
N GLU A 33 9.47 16.25 10.21
CA GLU A 33 10.21 15.13 9.65
C GLU A 33 9.69 13.80 10.19
N LEU A 34 9.78 12.76 9.36
CA LEU A 34 9.44 11.42 9.77
C LEU A 34 10.47 10.90 10.76
N ASN A 35 10.02 10.49 11.94
CA ASN A 35 10.90 9.85 12.90
C ASN A 35 11.27 8.43 12.43
N MET A 36 12.29 7.84 13.07
CA MET A 36 12.77 6.49 12.71
C MET A 36 11.69 5.41 12.82
N GLY A 37 10.74 5.58 13.75
CA GLY A 37 9.60 4.67 13.93
C GLY A 37 8.59 4.77 12.79
N GLU A 38 8.28 6.00 12.33
CA GLU A 38 7.42 6.27 11.18
C GLU A 38 8.02 5.72 9.89
N ASN A 39 9.31 6.00 9.64
CA ASN A 39 10.04 5.45 8.49
C ASN A 39 10.00 3.91 8.47
N SER A 40 10.39 3.29 9.59
CA SER A 40 10.36 1.83 9.71
C SER A 40 8.94 1.25 9.61
N CYS A 41 7.90 2.00 10.01
CA CYS A 41 6.51 1.61 9.83
C CYS A 41 6.12 1.65 8.35
N ILE A 42 6.46 2.72 7.63
CA ILE A 42 6.14 2.92 6.22
C ILE A 42 6.75 1.79 5.37
N ASP A 43 8.02 1.44 5.57
CA ASP A 43 8.67 0.33 4.85
C ASP A 43 7.92 -0.99 5.04
N ARG A 44 7.56 -1.31 6.29
CA ARG A 44 6.77 -2.50 6.62
C ARG A 44 5.36 -2.44 6.05
N CYS A 45 4.74 -1.26 6.02
CA CYS A 45 3.41 -1.06 5.48
C CYS A 45 3.39 -1.32 3.97
N VAL A 46 4.32 -0.72 3.22
CA VAL A 46 4.45 -0.89 1.77
C VAL A 46 4.69 -2.37 1.44
N SER A 47 5.62 -3.02 2.15
CA SER A 47 5.87 -4.47 1.99
C SER A 47 4.61 -5.32 2.18
N LYS A 48 3.84 -5.06 3.25
CA LYS A 48 2.57 -5.76 3.51
C LYS A 48 1.52 -5.46 2.45
N TYR A 49 1.40 -4.20 2.01
CA TYR A 49 0.41 -3.79 1.01
C TYR A 49 0.63 -4.53 -0.31
N TRP A 50 1.88 -4.62 -0.78
CA TRP A 50 2.23 -5.37 -1.97
C TRP A 50 1.97 -6.87 -1.83
N HIS A 51 2.34 -7.47 -0.70
CA HIS A 51 2.06 -8.88 -0.45
C HIS A 51 0.56 -9.18 -0.51
N VAL A 52 -0.26 -8.39 0.18
CA VAL A 52 -1.72 -8.56 0.18
C VAL A 52 -2.31 -8.32 -1.21
N THR A 53 -1.86 -7.28 -1.91
CA THR A 53 -2.32 -6.98 -3.29
C THR A 53 -2.04 -8.14 -4.23
N ASN A 54 -0.84 -8.73 -4.17
CA ASN A 54 -0.46 -9.88 -4.98
C ASN A 54 -1.29 -11.12 -4.62
N LEU A 55 -1.48 -11.40 -3.34
CA LEU A 55 -2.28 -12.53 -2.87
C LEU A 55 -3.74 -12.41 -3.35
N ILE A 56 -4.35 -11.24 -3.18
CA ILE A 56 -5.71 -10.98 -3.66
C ILE A 56 -5.78 -11.10 -5.19
N GLY A 57 -4.79 -10.56 -5.91
CA GLY A 57 -4.70 -10.69 -7.36
C GLY A 57 -4.64 -12.15 -7.82
N GLN A 58 -3.88 -13.00 -7.11
CA GLN A 58 -3.84 -14.44 -7.37
C GLN A 58 -5.19 -15.11 -7.11
N LEU A 59 -5.86 -14.81 -5.99
CA LEU A 59 -7.16 -15.39 -5.65
C LEU A 59 -8.24 -15.01 -6.68
N LEU A 60 -8.30 -13.73 -7.06
CA LEU A 60 -9.23 -13.23 -8.07
C LEU A 60 -8.93 -13.80 -9.47
N GLY A 61 -7.65 -13.92 -9.83
CA GLY A 61 -7.23 -14.46 -11.13
C GLY A 61 -7.38 -15.97 -11.26
N SER A 62 -7.31 -16.72 -10.15
CA SER A 62 -7.41 -18.19 -10.14
C SER A 62 -8.82 -18.72 -9.88
N GLY A 63 -9.81 -17.85 -9.64
CA GLY A 63 -11.22 -18.24 -9.48
C GLY A 63 -11.49 -19.21 -8.31
N LYS A 64 -10.53 -19.41 -7.40
CA LYS A 64 -10.70 -20.25 -6.22
C LYS A 64 -11.00 -19.39 -5.00
N PRO A 65 -12.15 -19.59 -4.32
CA PRO A 65 -12.42 -18.92 -3.06
C PRO A 65 -11.34 -19.31 -2.03
N PRO A 66 -10.97 -18.40 -1.11
CA PRO A 66 -10.07 -18.74 -0.02
C PRO A 66 -10.71 -19.86 0.81
N MET A 67 -9.98 -20.97 1.01
CA MET A 67 -10.33 -21.96 2.03
C MET A 67 -10.08 -21.40 3.42
#